data_AF-A0A6I4TY80-F1
#
_entry.id   AF-A0A6I4TY80-F1
#
_cell.length_a   1.000
_cell.length_b   1.000
_cell.length_c   1.000
_cell.angle_alpha   90.00
_cell.angle_beta   90.00
_cell.angle_gamma   90.00
#
_symmetry.space_group_name_H-M   'P 1'
#
loop_
_entity.id
_entity.type
_entity.pdbx_description
1 polymer ?
#
loop_
_entity_poly.entity_id
_entity_poly.type
_entity_poly.pdbx_seq_one_letter_code
_entity_poly.pdbx_strand_id
1 'polypeptide(L)'
;MTDTDSSAILDDRRERRRLPQIGLALTALYLVGLVIYLAVQGQNPAELQLNELGDFLGGISSPLAFLWLVLGFFQQSREIRLSSKALNLQAVEMRRSVDEHRKLAGER
;
A
#
# COMPACT_ATOMS: atom_id res chain seq x y z
N MET A 1 18.53 -23.36 4.65
CA MET A 1 18.30 -22.10 3.93
C MET A 1 18.71 -22.36 2.48
N THR A 2 17.75 -22.63 1.59
CA THR A 2 18.01 -22.98 0.19
C THR A 2 17.89 -21.74 -0.70
N ASP A 3 18.52 -21.75 -1.87
CA ASP A 3 18.51 -20.64 -2.85
C ASP A 3 17.09 -20.20 -3.26
N THR A 4 16.13 -21.12 -3.16
CA THR A 4 14.68 -20.92 -3.39
C THR A 4 14.03 -19.97 -2.38
N ASP A 5 14.46 -19.97 -1.10
CA ASP A 5 13.92 -19.05 -0.09
C ASP A 5 14.43 -17.61 -0.34
N SER A 6 15.68 -17.48 -0.81
CA SER A 6 16.29 -16.17 -1.11
C SER A 6 15.59 -15.46 -2.27
N SER A 7 15.29 -16.16 -3.36
CA SER A 7 14.60 -15.56 -4.51
C SER A 7 13.16 -15.14 -4.19
N ALA A 8 12.43 -15.94 -3.42
CA ALA A 8 11.06 -15.64 -3.00
C ALA A 8 10.97 -14.38 -2.10
N ILE A 9 11.94 -14.19 -1.19
CA ILE A 9 12.00 -13.00 -0.31
C ILE A 9 12.32 -11.73 -1.12
N LEU A 10 13.14 -11.84 -2.18
CA LEU A 10 13.52 -10.71 -3.03
C LEU A 10 12.35 -10.23 -3.90
N ASP A 11 11.54 -11.14 -4.45
CA ASP A 11 10.38 -10.79 -5.26
C ASP A 11 9.31 -10.04 -4.45
N ASP A 12 9.01 -10.50 -3.24
CA ASP A 12 8.03 -9.84 -2.37
C ASP A 12 8.45 -8.40 -1.98
N ARG A 13 9.76 -8.15 -1.81
CA ARG A 13 10.29 -6.78 -1.60
C ARG A 13 10.18 -5.91 -2.85
N ARG A 14 10.36 -6.47 -4.04
CA ARG A 14 10.28 -5.74 -5.31
C ARG A 14 8.84 -5.33 -5.59
N GLU A 15 7.89 -6.21 -5.33
CA GLU A 15 6.46 -5.98 -5.56
C GLU A 15 5.88 -4.94 -4.59
N ARG A 16 6.35 -4.93 -3.33
CA ARG A 16 6.02 -3.89 -2.34
C ARG A 16 6.34 -2.47 -2.81
N ARG A 17 7.44 -2.29 -3.54
CA ARG A 17 7.88 -0.96 -4.01
C ARG A 17 7.20 -0.53 -5.30
N ARG A 18 6.76 -1.48 -6.13
CA ARG A 18 6.14 -1.19 -7.44
C ARG A 18 4.71 -0.66 -7.31
N LEU A 19 3.91 -1.16 -6.37
CA LEU A 19 2.52 -0.71 -6.17
C LEU A 19 2.38 0.82 -5.95
N PRO A 20 3.10 1.45 -4.99
CA PRO A 20 3.03 2.90 -4.81
C PRO A 20 3.64 3.69 -5.98
N GLN A 21 4.63 3.12 -6.68
CA GLN A 21 5.23 3.76 -7.86
C GLN A 21 4.25 3.79 -9.05
N ILE A 22 3.46 2.73 -9.24
CA ILE A 22 2.40 2.69 -10.26
C ILE A 22 1.31 3.72 -9.92
N GLY A 23 0.90 3.79 -8.65
CA GLY A 23 -0.03 4.82 -8.18
C GLY A 23 0.47 6.24 -8.45
N LEU A 24 1.75 6.51 -8.16
CA LEU A 24 2.38 7.80 -8.41
C LEU A 24 2.49 8.10 -9.91
N ALA A 25 2.84 7.11 -10.75
CA ALA A 25 2.88 7.27 -12.20
C ALA A 25 1.49 7.54 -12.81
N LEU A 26 0.46 6.82 -12.37
CA LEU A 26 -0.93 7.06 -12.78
C LEU A 26 -1.41 8.44 -12.35
N THR A 27 -1.08 8.85 -11.13
CA THR A 27 -1.37 10.19 -10.61
C THR A 27 -0.70 11.27 -11.45
N ALA A 28 0.59 11.09 -11.77
CA ALA A 28 1.35 12.02 -12.59
C ALA A 28 0.77 12.12 -14.01
N LEU A 29 0.44 10.99 -14.64
CA LEU A 29 -0.21 10.95 -15.95
C LEU A 29 -1.56 11.68 -15.93
N TYR A 30 -2.36 11.44 -14.89
CA TYR A 30 -3.66 12.10 -14.70
C TYR A 30 -3.50 13.62 -14.56
N LEU A 31 -2.57 14.08 -13.72
CA LEU A 31 -2.31 15.51 -13.54
C LEU A 31 -1.76 16.18 -14.80
N VAL A 32 -0.88 15.51 -15.55
CA VAL A 32 -0.37 16.02 -16.83
C VAL A 32 -1.52 16.15 -17.85
N GLY A 33 -2.36 15.12 -17.98
CA GLY A 33 -3.53 15.16 -18.84
C GLY A 33 -4.49 16.28 -18.46
N LEU A 34 -4.69 16.50 -17.16
CA LEU A 34 -5.50 17.59 -16.64
C LEU A 34 -4.92 18.97 -17.00
N VAL A 35 -3.62 19.18 -16.80
CA VAL A 35 -2.96 20.44 -17.16
C VAL A 35 -3.05 20.72 -18.66
N ILE A 36 -2.84 19.70 -19.50
CA ILE A 36 -3.00 19.82 -20.96
C ILE A 36 -4.44 20.17 -21.33
N TYR A 37 -5.42 19.48 -20.72
CA TYR A 37 -6.84 19.73 -20.95
C TYR A 37 -7.22 21.19 -20.63
N LEU A 38 -6.78 21.70 -19.48
CA LEU A 38 -7.03 23.10 -19.07
C LEU A 38 -6.33 24.09 -20.01
N ALA A 39 -5.09 23.81 -20.42
CA ALA A 39 -4.34 24.66 -21.34
C ALA A 39 -4.99 24.74 -22.73
N VAL A 40 -5.53 23.63 -23.25
CA VAL A 40 -6.25 23.59 -24.53
C VAL A 40 -7.61 24.28 -24.43
N GLN A 41 -8.30 24.15 -23.29
CA GLN A 41 -9.62 24.73 -23.11
C GLN A 41 -9.58 26.26 -22.93
N GLY A 42 -8.41 26.84 -22.64
CA GLY A 42 -8.21 28.30 -22.57
C GLY A 42 -8.98 28.98 -21.45
N GLN A 43 -9.56 28.21 -20.53
CA GLN A 43 -10.28 28.73 -19.37
C GLN A 43 -9.27 29.05 -18.27
N ASN A 44 -9.25 30.29 -17.79
CA ASN A 44 -8.50 30.67 -16.60
C ASN A 44 -9.30 30.25 -15.36
N PRO A 45 -8.91 29.19 -14.62
CA PRO A 45 -9.61 28.80 -13.40
C PRO A 45 -9.56 29.88 -12.31
N ALA A 46 -8.70 30.89 -12.47
CA ALA A 46 -8.57 32.03 -11.59
C ALA A 46 -9.70 33.09 -11.73
N GLU A 47 -10.52 33.02 -12.78
CA GLU A 47 -11.69 33.91 -12.95
C GLU A 47 -12.99 33.27 -12.45
N LEU A 48 -12.99 31.98 -12.10
CA LEU A 48 -14.17 31.30 -11.58
C LEU A 48 -14.47 31.74 -10.13
N GLN A 49 -15.76 31.82 -9.81
CA GLN A 49 -16.19 32.09 -8.44
C GLN A 49 -15.66 31.02 -7.48
N LEU A 50 -15.43 31.39 -6.23
CA LEU A 50 -14.86 30.49 -5.20
C LEU A 50 -15.65 29.17 -5.06
N ASN A 51 -16.97 29.22 -5.30
CA ASN A 51 -17.83 28.03 -5.27
C ASN A 51 -17.53 27.06 -6.43
N GLU A 52 -17.34 27.56 -7.64
CA GLU A 52 -17.05 26.75 -8.83
C GLU A 52 -15.61 26.21 -8.82
N LEU A 53 -14.67 26.96 -8.21
CA LEU A 53 -13.31 26.46 -7.93
C LEU A 53 -13.35 25.26 -6.97
N GLY A 54 -14.25 25.30 -5.98
CA GLY A 54 -14.49 24.20 -5.05
C GLY A 54 -15.02 22.95 -5.76
N ASP A 55 -16.03 23.10 -6.62
CA ASP A 55 -16.59 22.00 -7.40
C ASP A 55 -15.56 21.40 -8.37
N PHE A 56 -14.73 22.24 -8.99
CA PHE A 56 -13.64 21.81 -9.85
C PHE A 56 -12.57 21.00 -9.11
N LEU A 57 -12.09 21.51 -7.96
CA LEU A 57 -11.13 20.81 -7.12
C LEU A 57 -11.72 19.51 -6.55
N GLY A 58 -12.99 19.50 -6.16
CA GLY A 58 -13.71 18.31 -5.74
C GLY A 58 -13.81 17.26 -6.84
N GLY A 59 -14.07 17.68 -8.08
CA GLY A 59 -14.11 16.82 -9.25
C GLY A 59 -12.76 16.19 -9.57
N ILE A 60 -11.68 16.97 -9.56
CA ILE A 60 -10.32 16.46 -9.83
C ILE A 60 -9.79 15.57 -8.71
N SER A 61 -10.06 15.95 -7.46
CA SER A 61 -9.57 15.26 -6.27
C SER A 61 -10.27 13.92 -6.05
N SER A 62 -11.56 13.78 -6.41
CA SER A 62 -12.32 12.57 -6.12
C SER A 62 -11.72 11.28 -6.72
N PRO A 63 -11.40 11.21 -8.03
CA PRO A 63 -10.75 10.03 -8.61
C PRO A 63 -9.37 9.75 -8.02
N LEU A 64 -8.62 10.81 -7.72
CA LEU A 64 -7.28 10.71 -7.15
C LEU A 64 -7.33 10.16 -5.72
N ALA A 65 -8.20 10.69 -4.87
CA ALA A 65 -8.41 10.22 -3.51
C ALA A 65 -8.86 8.76 -3.50
N PHE A 66 -9.77 8.38 -4.41
CA PHE A 66 -10.22 6.99 -4.54
C PHE A 66 -9.08 6.04 -4.95
N LEU A 67 -8.25 6.43 -5.94
CA LEU A 67 -7.08 5.67 -6.35
C LEU A 67 -6.16 5.35 -5.17
N TRP A 68 -5.82 6.38 -4.38
CA TRP A 68 -4.95 6.22 -3.21
C TRP A 68 -5.60 5.41 -2.08
N LEU A 69 -6.92 5.54 -1.88
CA LEU A 69 -7.66 4.70 -0.94
C LEU A 69 -7.57 3.22 -1.29
N VAL A 70 -7.79 2.88 -2.56
CA VAL A 70 -7.72 1.48 -3.03
C VAL A 70 -6.30 0.93 -2.88
N LEU A 71 -5.28 1.71 -3.26
CA LEU A 71 -3.88 1.31 -3.08
C LEU A 71 -3.52 1.10 -1.59
N GLY A 72 -3.94 2.02 -0.73
CA GLY A 72 -3.75 1.92 0.72
C GLY A 72 -4.44 0.68 1.31
N PHE A 73 -5.65 0.36 0.86
CA PHE A 73 -6.38 -0.84 1.28
C PHE A 73 -5.63 -2.14 0.91
N PHE A 74 -5.08 -2.21 -0.30
CA PHE A 74 -4.27 -3.37 -0.71
C PHE A 74 -2.97 -3.48 0.09
N GLN A 75 -2.33 -2.34 0.39
CA GLN A 75 -1.12 -2.31 1.22
C GLN A 75 -1.42 -2.79 2.65
N GLN A 76 -2.46 -2.25 3.28
CA GLN A 76 -2.89 -2.62 4.63
C GLN A 76 -3.30 -4.10 4.71
N SER A 77 -4.02 -4.60 3.72
CA SER A 77 -4.43 -6.01 3.65
C SER A 77 -3.25 -6.98 3.56
N ARG A 78 -2.14 -6.58 2.92
CA ARG A 78 -0.91 -7.37 2.90
C ARG A 78 -0.19 -7.32 4.25
N GLU A 79 -0.14 -6.17 4.88
CA GLU A 79 0.46 -6.00 6.21
C GLU A 79 -0.23 -6.86 7.27
N ILE A 80 -1.57 -6.88 7.28
CA ILE A 80 -2.36 -7.73 8.19
C ILE A 80 -1.99 -9.20 8.01
N ARG A 81 -1.94 -9.70 6.77
CA ARG A 81 -1.60 -11.10 6.48
C ARG A 81 -0.21 -11.50 6.99
N LEU A 82 0.76 -10.61 6.86
CA LEU A 82 2.12 -10.86 7.34
C LEU A 82 2.19 -10.85 8.86
N SER A 83 1.50 -9.90 9.50
CA SER A 83 1.40 -9.81 10.95
C SER A 83 0.75 -11.06 11.54
N SER A 84 -0.36 -11.52 10.96
CA SER A 84 -1.02 -12.77 11.37
C SER A 84 -0.10 -13.99 11.21
N LYS A 85 0.69 -14.06 10.12
CA LYS A 85 1.66 -15.15 9.91
C LYS A 85 2.78 -15.11 10.96
N ALA A 86 3.32 -13.92 11.26
CA ALA A 86 4.36 -13.75 12.27
C ALA A 86 3.85 -14.14 13.67
N LEU A 87 2.64 -13.71 14.02
CA LEU A 87 2.02 -14.05 15.31
C LEU A 87 1.78 -15.56 15.46
N ASN A 88 1.33 -16.23 14.38
CA ASN A 88 1.15 -17.67 14.39
C ASN A 88 2.50 -18.40 14.60
N LEU A 89 3.55 -17.97 13.89
CA LEU A 89 4.90 -18.54 14.08
C LEU A 89 5.41 -18.31 15.51
N GLN A 90 5.20 -17.12 16.07
CA GLN A 90 5.56 -16.81 17.45
C GLN A 90 4.79 -17.70 18.45
N ALA A 91 3.50 -17.93 18.23
CA ALA A 91 2.70 -18.82 19.07
C ALA A 91 3.17 -20.28 19.02
N VAL A 92 3.58 -20.76 17.83
CA VAL A 92 4.15 -22.10 17.66
C VAL A 92 5.49 -22.21 18.41
N GLU A 93 6.35 -21.20 18.31
CA GLU A 93 7.64 -21.19 19.01
C GLU A 93 7.46 -21.14 20.53
N MET A 94 6.53 -20.33 21.04
CA MET A 94 6.21 -20.31 22.47
C MET A 94 5.73 -21.67 22.99
N ARG A 95 4.89 -22.38 22.23
CA ARG A 95 4.44 -23.73 22.59
C ARG A 95 5.62 -24.71 22.68
N ARG A 96 6.53 -24.68 21.71
CA ARG A 96 7.74 -25.50 21.73
C ARG A 96 8.61 -25.20 22.94
N SER A 97 8.84 -23.92 23.26
CA SER A 97 9.60 -23.53 24.45
C SER A 97 8.97 -24.05 25.75
N VAL A 98 7.64 -24.00 25.87
CA VAL A 98 6.92 -24.57 27.02
C VAL A 98 7.08 -26.09 27.10
N ASP A 99 6.97 -26.79 25.97
CA ASP A 99 7.14 -28.24 25.92
C ASP A 99 8.57 -28.65 26.32
N GLU A 100 9.59 -27.93 25.85
CA GLU A 100 10.98 -28.15 26.23
C GLU A 100 11.22 -27.88 27.73
N HIS A 101 10.68 -26.78 28.27
CA HIS A 101 10.76 -26.52 29.72
C HIS A 101 10.06 -27.60 30.55
N ARG A 102 8.94 -28.15 30.06
CA ARG A 102 8.23 -29.24 30.74
C ARG A 102 9.03 -30.53 30.75
N LYS A 103 9.73 -30.87 29.66
CA LYS A 103 10.63 -32.03 29.61
C LYS A 103 11.79 -31.88 30.59
N LEU A 104 12.45 -30.73 30.59
CA LEU A 104 13.56 -30.43 31.50
C LEU A 104 13.15 -30.43 32.99
N ALA A 105 11.90 -30.05 33.28
CA ALA A 105 11.36 -30.12 34.64
C ALA A 105 10.96 -31.55 35.08
N GLY A 106 10.66 -32.45 34.14
CA GLY A 106 10.33 -33.85 34.42
C GLY A 106 11.54 -34.80 34.47
N GLU A 107 12.71 -34.36 34.00
CA GLU A 107 13.99 -35.09 34.10
C GLU A 107 14.72 -34.90 35.45
N ARG A 108 14.08 -34.27 36.44
CA ARG A 108 14.58 -34.13 37.82
C ARG A 108 13.68 -34.88 38.80
#